data_AF-A0A4R0RQR4-F1
#
_entry.id   AF-A0A4R0RQR4-F1
#
_cell.length_a   1.000
_cell.length_b   1.000
_cell.length_c   1.000
_cell.angle_alpha   90.00
_cell.angle_beta   90.00
_cell.angle_gamma   90.00
#
_symmetry.space_group_name_H-M   'P 1'
#
loop_
_entity.id
_entity.type
_entity.pdbx_description
1 polymer ?
#
loop_
_entity_poly.entity_id
_entity_poly.type
_entity_poly.pdbx_seq_one_letter_code
_entity_poly.pdbx_strand_id
1 'polypeptide(L)'
;MIPLNFASGRPKPPKSKDSALMDTDPTVVYSDPMSVTPDHPGPSMRTLMGSIVGLLDNSQKDRVLSAPDSTLTFATFHPLTASGRRGDDDTRRLSAKTQLDHSKRIVIETLANGQTFFRWVPRARGVDSVSEEGQFPRKILILGEEVIISQEQWDIYKLDPFYDCYIPGDGGLSTISATKGKGKAPEDPPAASSQASSTKRSFSTSDSEEPKAKKQFRRAYAESDDEDEEEVVEIVEDEHVAGPSFQKRKDQYKAKVEEERRKRRTKISQARNLFNPPSGLENDLIDLTMDDIDEEDIPAASTSKHPMDDEDGSEHRRAKMPRLSSQPPPPSRLHPTRLKHRTKSRADAYQERQKKSRLARDDAFFASVMADAQSHSRTASQESSDTDRPAPKRPSPFHAPPPNPHPEKAEADPVSLQEKIRRMQELNQHEASATARKKEEERQRKEAELLERQRAQEAVYARRRSLREHPSWARGPWTFARALDYYRVVTEYFESEKFTPEFPLSFEDIPWPVLFRPGTFKSGDIDNQAVEAFFAKFVDEYRDQPSKRRIFLTKSQQRIHYDRFASRRLWIALPANKNEAEEIKVAQNTVSQAINGFIDDLRAKGLM
;
A
#
# COMPACT_ATOMS: atom_id res chain seq x y z
N MET A 1 20.67 56.39 -28.49
CA MET A 1 21.37 55.76 -29.63
C MET A 1 22.86 55.69 -29.31
N ILE A 2 23.33 54.55 -28.81
CA ILE A 2 24.74 54.22 -28.57
C ILE A 2 24.87 52.72 -28.87
N PRO A 3 25.73 52.25 -29.79
CA PRO A 3 25.84 50.84 -30.09
C PRO A 3 26.84 50.14 -29.15
N LEU A 4 26.38 49.06 -28.52
CA LEU A 4 27.19 48.10 -27.77
C LEU A 4 27.58 46.95 -28.70
N ASN A 5 28.88 46.85 -29.01
CA ASN A 5 29.48 45.70 -29.68
C ASN A 5 29.72 44.58 -28.67
N PHE A 6 29.04 43.44 -28.83
CA PHE A 6 29.36 42.19 -28.14
C PHE A 6 30.40 41.42 -28.96
N ALA A 7 31.63 41.36 -28.47
CA ALA A 7 32.65 40.41 -28.94
C ALA A 7 32.64 39.17 -28.03
N SER A 8 32.46 38.01 -28.64
CA SER A 8 32.37 36.70 -28.02
C SER A 8 33.76 36.15 -27.63
N GLY A 9 34.07 36.17 -26.33
CA GLY A 9 35.25 35.50 -25.78
C GLY A 9 34.91 34.09 -25.29
N ARG A 10 35.21 33.05 -26.09
CA ARG A 10 35.26 31.66 -25.60
C ARG A 10 36.58 31.43 -24.83
N PRO A 11 36.57 30.85 -23.62
CA PRO A 11 37.80 30.49 -22.91
C PRO A 11 38.44 29.22 -23.49
N LYS A 12 39.77 29.26 -23.65
CA LYS A 12 40.61 28.11 -24.05
C LYS A 12 40.71 27.07 -22.91
N PRO A 13 40.76 25.77 -23.21
CA PRO A 13 41.00 24.73 -22.21
C PRO A 13 42.47 24.72 -21.73
N PRO A 14 42.73 24.31 -20.47
CA PRO A 14 44.08 24.24 -19.91
C PRO A 14 44.87 23.07 -20.50
N LYS A 15 46.15 23.33 -20.79
CA LYS A 15 47.12 22.38 -21.32
C LYS A 15 47.47 21.33 -20.25
N SER A 16 47.36 20.05 -20.62
CA SER A 16 47.88 18.91 -19.85
C SER A 16 49.40 19.03 -19.72
N LYS A 17 49.89 18.90 -18.48
CA LYS A 17 51.33 18.75 -18.19
C LYS A 17 51.72 17.29 -18.32
N ASP A 18 52.82 17.09 -19.03
CA ASP A 18 53.50 15.82 -19.24
C ASP A 18 53.88 15.15 -17.91
N SER A 19 53.46 13.90 -17.75
CA SER A 19 53.88 13.02 -16.67
C SER A 19 55.24 12.42 -17.02
N ALA A 20 56.27 12.85 -16.30
CA ALA A 20 57.61 12.29 -16.35
C ALA A 20 57.61 10.82 -15.90
N LEU A 21 58.08 9.96 -16.80
CA LEU A 21 58.56 8.61 -16.56
C LEU A 21 59.73 8.71 -15.57
N MET A 22 59.64 8.04 -14.43
CA MET A 22 60.78 7.77 -13.55
C MET A 22 61.02 6.27 -13.57
N ASP A 23 62.08 5.90 -14.28
CA ASP A 23 62.75 4.61 -14.21
C ASP A 23 63.38 4.43 -12.83
N THR A 24 63.09 3.31 -12.18
CA THR A 24 63.92 2.78 -11.09
C THR A 24 64.15 1.30 -11.33
N ASP A 25 65.36 0.98 -11.74
CA ASP A 25 65.89 -0.38 -11.84
C ASP A 25 66.62 -0.78 -10.53
N PRO A 26 66.93 -2.08 -10.35
CA PRO A 26 66.96 -2.77 -9.06
C PRO A 26 68.38 -2.96 -8.52
N THR A 27 68.53 -3.14 -7.20
CA THR A 27 69.45 -4.12 -6.57
C THR A 27 69.54 -3.89 -5.07
N VAL A 28 69.06 -4.85 -4.27
CA VAL A 28 69.69 -5.22 -2.99
C VAL A 28 69.51 -6.73 -2.78
N VAL A 29 70.63 -7.41 -2.52
CA VAL A 29 70.77 -8.85 -2.26
C VAL A 29 71.04 -9.04 -0.75
N TYR A 30 70.69 -10.23 -0.22
CA TYR A 30 71.03 -10.81 1.10
C TYR A 30 70.18 -10.27 2.28
N SER A 31 69.53 -11.07 3.15
CA SER A 31 69.90 -12.40 3.68
C SER A 31 68.69 -13.14 4.30
N ASP A 32 68.86 -14.46 4.40
CA ASP A 32 68.45 -15.36 5.50
C ASP A 32 67.20 -16.27 5.35
N PRO A 33 67.38 -17.59 5.17
CA PRO A 33 66.32 -18.59 5.09
C PRO A 33 66.13 -19.28 6.45
N MET A 34 65.28 -18.72 7.31
CA MET A 34 64.81 -19.40 8.52
C MET A 34 63.28 -19.51 8.50
N SER A 35 62.82 -20.71 8.11
CA SER A 35 61.64 -21.37 8.66
C SER A 35 60.36 -20.53 8.79
N VAL A 36 59.84 -20.02 7.67
CA VAL A 36 58.41 -19.70 7.56
C VAL A 36 57.68 -21.01 7.32
N THR A 37 57.08 -21.56 8.38
CA THR A 37 56.02 -22.55 8.23
C THR A 37 55.00 -21.96 7.26
N PRO A 38 54.56 -22.68 6.21
CA PRO A 38 53.54 -22.17 5.32
C PRO A 38 52.26 -22.01 6.14
N ASP A 39 52.00 -20.77 6.60
CA ASP A 39 50.72 -20.34 7.10
C ASP A 39 49.72 -20.73 6.02
N HIS A 40 49.02 -21.84 6.26
CA HIS A 40 47.95 -22.27 5.38
C HIS A 40 46.96 -21.12 5.39
N PRO A 41 46.76 -20.39 4.28
CA PRO A 41 45.77 -19.34 4.25
C PRO A 41 44.46 -20.03 4.64
N GLY A 42 43.95 -19.69 5.83
CA GLY A 42 42.69 -20.24 6.30
C GLY A 42 41.66 -20.06 5.18
N PRO A 43 40.76 -21.04 4.98
CA PRO A 43 39.87 -21.07 3.82
C PRO A 43 39.21 -19.70 3.65
N SER A 44 39.65 -18.95 2.65
CA SER A 44 39.16 -17.60 2.42
C SER A 44 37.71 -17.72 1.98
N MET A 45 36.82 -17.12 2.75
CA MET A 45 35.38 -17.20 2.51
C MET A 45 35.08 -16.66 1.10
N ARG A 46 34.52 -17.52 0.26
CA ARG A 46 34.21 -17.17 -1.13
C ARG A 46 33.16 -16.05 -1.15
N THR A 47 33.34 -15.08 -2.03
CA THR A 47 32.41 -13.95 -2.20
C THR A 47 31.89 -13.94 -3.64
N LEU A 48 30.56 -13.97 -3.81
CA LEU A 48 29.87 -13.95 -5.10
C LEU A 48 29.11 -12.63 -5.26
N MET A 49 29.52 -11.79 -6.21
CA MET A 49 28.93 -10.46 -6.44
C MET A 49 28.55 -10.22 -7.90
N GLY A 50 27.53 -9.37 -8.11
CA GLY A 50 27.12 -8.88 -9.43
C GLY A 50 26.01 -9.71 -10.08
N SER A 51 25.73 -9.45 -11.36
CA SER A 51 24.63 -10.08 -12.11
C SER A 51 25.07 -11.17 -13.10
N ILE A 52 26.31 -11.67 -12.97
CA ILE A 52 26.84 -12.71 -13.85
C ILE A 52 26.26 -14.07 -13.44
N VAL A 53 25.58 -14.75 -14.36
CA VAL A 53 24.99 -16.07 -14.12
C VAL A 53 26.07 -17.16 -14.18
N GLY A 54 25.99 -18.14 -13.28
CA GLY A 54 26.84 -19.33 -13.30
C GLY A 54 28.25 -19.13 -12.74
N LEU A 55 28.43 -18.27 -11.75
CA LEU A 55 29.74 -18.09 -11.08
C LEU A 55 30.21 -19.33 -10.31
N LEU A 56 29.28 -20.11 -9.73
CA LEU A 56 29.59 -21.38 -9.03
C LEU A 56 29.29 -22.61 -9.88
N ASP A 57 28.25 -22.52 -10.71
CA ASP A 57 27.74 -23.60 -11.54
C ASP A 57 27.57 -23.10 -12.96
N ASN A 58 28.51 -23.44 -13.85
CA ASN A 58 28.49 -23.00 -15.24
C ASN A 58 27.22 -23.42 -15.99
N SER A 59 26.60 -24.55 -15.60
CA SER A 59 25.38 -25.06 -16.24
C SER A 59 24.12 -24.25 -15.87
N GLN A 60 24.21 -23.37 -14.86
CA GLN A 60 23.13 -22.45 -14.50
C GLN A 60 22.78 -21.49 -15.63
N LYS A 61 23.76 -21.12 -16.47
CA LYS A 61 23.53 -20.24 -17.62
C LYS A 61 22.45 -20.80 -18.54
N ASP A 62 22.56 -22.09 -18.88
CA ASP A 62 21.64 -22.76 -19.80
C ASP A 62 20.23 -22.95 -19.21
N ARG A 63 20.10 -22.97 -17.87
CA ARG A 63 18.80 -23.13 -17.19
C ARG A 63 18.10 -21.81 -16.92
N VAL A 64 18.87 -20.75 -16.62
CA VAL A 64 18.32 -19.46 -16.21
C VAL A 64 18.11 -18.55 -17.42
N LEU A 65 19.07 -18.49 -18.34
CA LEU A 65 19.02 -17.61 -19.50
C LEU A 65 18.19 -18.21 -20.64
N SER A 66 17.43 -17.38 -21.34
CA SER A 66 16.68 -17.78 -22.53
C SER A 66 17.57 -17.92 -23.77
N ALA A 67 18.72 -17.23 -23.78
CA ALA A 67 19.74 -17.28 -24.82
C ALA A 67 21.15 -17.20 -24.20
N PRO A 68 22.17 -17.85 -24.79
CA PRO A 68 23.51 -17.95 -24.18
C PRO A 68 24.19 -16.59 -23.97
N ASP A 69 23.92 -15.62 -24.84
CA ASP A 69 24.53 -14.28 -24.80
C ASP A 69 23.63 -13.23 -24.14
N SER A 70 22.55 -13.66 -23.48
CA SER A 70 21.67 -12.73 -22.78
C SER A 70 22.28 -12.26 -21.46
N THR A 71 21.90 -11.05 -21.05
CA THR A 71 22.36 -10.43 -19.80
C THR A 71 21.19 -10.16 -18.87
N LEU A 72 21.39 -10.35 -17.57
CA LEU A 72 20.39 -10.05 -16.55
C LEU A 72 20.70 -8.73 -15.85
N THR A 73 19.65 -7.92 -15.69
CA THR A 73 19.65 -6.73 -14.86
C THR A 73 18.50 -6.82 -13.85
N PHE A 74 18.68 -6.29 -12.65
CA PHE A 74 17.69 -6.40 -11.59
C PHE A 74 17.10 -5.03 -11.27
N ALA A 75 15.79 -5.00 -11.04
CA ALA A 75 15.09 -3.80 -10.66
C ALA A 75 14.04 -4.09 -9.58
N THR A 76 13.61 -3.05 -8.90
CA THR A 76 12.53 -3.10 -7.92
C THR A 76 11.29 -2.48 -8.54
N PHE A 77 10.25 -3.29 -8.71
CA PHE A 77 8.96 -2.86 -9.23
C PHE A 77 7.99 -2.56 -8.09
N HIS A 78 7.31 -1.43 -8.17
CA HIS A 78 6.27 -1.06 -7.23
C HIS A 78 4.91 -1.07 -7.97
N PRO A 79 3.89 -1.85 -7.55
CA PRO A 79 2.61 -1.94 -8.27
C PRO A 79 1.95 -0.58 -8.57
N LEU A 80 2.08 0.37 -7.66
CA LEU A 80 1.54 1.73 -7.86
C LEU A 80 2.19 2.50 -9.02
N THR A 81 3.45 2.23 -9.39
CA THR A 81 4.07 2.93 -10.53
C THR A 81 3.44 2.55 -11.86
N ALA A 82 2.87 1.34 -11.97
CA ALA A 82 2.16 0.87 -13.16
C ALA A 82 0.67 1.22 -13.18
N SER A 83 0.09 1.64 -12.05
CA SER A 83 -1.35 1.87 -11.92
C SER A 83 -1.89 3.04 -12.75
N GLY A 84 -1.03 3.82 -13.41
CA GLY A 84 -1.44 4.88 -14.33
C GLY A 84 -2.21 6.04 -13.70
N ARG A 85 -2.56 5.96 -12.40
CA ARG A 85 -3.20 7.02 -11.61
C ARG A 85 -2.23 8.18 -11.40
N ARG A 86 -2.03 8.94 -12.47
CA ARG A 86 -1.45 10.29 -12.44
C ARG A 86 -2.56 11.24 -12.01
N GLY A 87 -2.86 11.36 -10.73
CA GLY A 87 -3.89 12.33 -10.33
C GLY A 87 -4.23 12.38 -8.85
N ASP A 88 -4.44 11.23 -8.21
CA ASP A 88 -4.86 11.26 -6.80
C ASP A 88 -3.66 11.42 -5.87
N ASP A 89 -3.62 12.59 -5.23
CA ASP A 89 -2.64 13.02 -4.22
C ASP A 89 -2.51 12.05 -3.03
N ASP A 90 -3.41 11.07 -2.90
CA ASP A 90 -3.36 10.04 -1.86
C ASP A 90 -2.31 8.95 -2.10
N THR A 91 -1.83 8.76 -3.33
CA THR A 91 -0.71 7.84 -3.59
C THR A 91 0.61 8.32 -2.96
N ARG A 92 0.72 9.61 -2.61
CA ARG A 92 1.87 10.19 -1.88
C ARG A 92 1.78 10.06 -0.35
N ARG A 93 0.67 9.55 0.19
CA ARG A 93 0.49 9.35 1.65
C ARG A 93 1.01 8.02 2.17
N LEU A 94 1.39 7.09 1.29
CA LEU A 94 2.10 5.89 1.73
C LEU A 94 3.51 6.31 2.14
N SER A 95 3.77 6.32 3.44
CA SER A 95 5.10 6.52 4.03
C SER A 95 6.14 5.72 3.25
N ALA A 96 7.32 6.29 3.02
CA ALA A 96 8.42 5.62 2.31
C ALA A 96 8.74 4.23 2.90
N LYS A 97 8.44 4.02 4.19
CA LYS A 97 8.56 2.74 4.87
C LYS A 97 7.50 1.73 4.38
N THR A 98 6.24 2.14 4.26
CA THR A 98 5.13 1.29 3.77
C THR A 98 5.20 1.05 2.26
N GLN A 99 5.82 1.96 1.49
CA GLN A 99 6.04 1.77 0.05
C GLN A 99 7.08 0.70 -0.25
N LEU A 100 8.12 0.55 0.59
CA LEU A 100 9.13 -0.49 0.39
C LEU A 100 8.56 -1.90 0.62
N ASP A 101 7.62 -2.05 1.55
CA ASP A 101 7.04 -3.35 1.96
C ASP A 101 6.21 -4.07 0.88
N HIS A 102 5.80 -3.35 -0.17
CA HIS A 102 5.07 -3.94 -1.29
C HIS A 102 5.85 -3.96 -2.60
N SER A 103 7.11 -3.54 -2.56
CA SER A 103 7.98 -3.61 -3.72
C SER A 103 8.33 -5.07 -4.03
N LYS A 104 8.28 -5.42 -5.32
CA LYS A 104 8.58 -6.76 -5.83
C LYS A 104 9.82 -6.68 -6.69
N ARG A 105 10.74 -7.62 -6.53
CA ARG A 105 11.93 -7.72 -7.37
C ARG A 105 11.56 -8.29 -8.74
N ILE A 106 12.05 -7.64 -9.79
CA ILE A 106 11.98 -8.13 -11.17
C ILE A 106 13.40 -8.29 -11.71
N VAL A 107 13.54 -9.25 -12.60
CA VAL A 107 14.73 -9.38 -13.44
C VAL A 107 14.34 -9.00 -14.87
N ILE A 108 15.19 -8.20 -15.51
CA ILE A 108 15.07 -7.78 -16.90
C ILE A 108 16.22 -8.45 -17.65
N GLU A 109 15.86 -9.34 -18.57
CA GLU A 109 16.78 -10.06 -19.45
C GLU A 109 16.87 -9.33 -20.78
N THR A 110 18.10 -8.98 -21.18
CA THR A 110 18.40 -8.31 -22.44
C THR A 110 19.15 -9.27 -23.36
N LEU A 111 18.53 -9.61 -24.49
CA LEU A 111 19.14 -10.46 -25.52
C LEU A 111 20.19 -9.67 -26.31
N ALA A 112 21.09 -10.37 -27.01
CA ALA A 112 22.11 -9.75 -27.86
C ALA A 112 21.52 -8.86 -28.98
N ASN A 113 20.27 -9.09 -29.37
CA ASN A 113 19.54 -8.27 -30.36
C ASN A 113 18.90 -6.98 -29.75
N GLY A 114 19.06 -6.75 -28.44
CA GLY A 114 18.50 -5.61 -27.71
C GLY A 114 17.04 -5.78 -27.25
N GLN A 115 16.39 -6.91 -27.53
CA GLN A 115 15.07 -7.19 -26.98
C GLN A 115 15.15 -7.40 -25.47
N THR A 116 14.16 -6.88 -24.74
CA THR A 116 14.09 -6.99 -23.28
C THR A 116 12.83 -7.72 -22.86
N PHE A 117 12.99 -8.66 -21.94
CA PHE A 117 11.90 -9.37 -21.28
C PHE A 117 12.06 -9.19 -19.79
N PHE A 118 10.95 -9.17 -19.04
CA PHE A 118 11.03 -9.16 -17.59
C PHE A 118 10.27 -10.34 -17.01
N ARG A 119 10.76 -10.84 -15.87
CA ARG A 119 10.07 -11.86 -15.05
C ARG A 119 10.20 -11.50 -13.59
N TRP A 120 9.25 -12.01 -12.79
CA TRP A 120 9.29 -11.85 -11.34
C TRP A 120 10.37 -12.73 -10.75
N VAL A 121 11.14 -12.18 -9.80
CA VAL A 121 12.04 -13.01 -8.98
C VAL A 121 11.17 -13.75 -7.95
N PRO A 122 11.20 -15.10 -7.89
CA PRO A 122 10.48 -15.85 -6.89
C PRO A 122 10.90 -15.45 -5.47
N ARG A 123 9.99 -15.63 -4.50
CA ARG A 123 10.34 -15.48 -3.08
C ARG A 123 11.09 -16.72 -2.61
N ALA A 124 12.07 -16.52 -1.73
CA ALA A 124 12.68 -17.64 -1.03
C ALA A 124 11.66 -18.32 -0.10
N ARG A 125 11.83 -19.63 0.13
CA ARG A 125 10.99 -20.37 1.08
C ARG A 125 11.31 -19.95 2.52
N GLY A 126 10.31 -19.99 3.40
CA GLY A 126 10.47 -19.63 4.82
C GLY A 126 10.21 -18.17 5.16
N VAL A 127 9.83 -17.34 4.17
CA VAL A 127 9.61 -15.90 4.34
C VAL A 127 8.27 -15.48 3.75
N ASP A 128 7.52 -14.63 4.47
CA ASP A 128 6.20 -14.17 4.05
C ASP A 128 6.28 -12.90 3.17
N SER A 129 7.36 -12.11 3.27
CA SER A 129 7.57 -10.88 2.49
C SER A 129 9.00 -10.70 1.95
N VAL A 130 9.18 -9.91 0.88
CA VAL A 130 10.52 -9.66 0.29
C VAL A 130 11.39 -8.81 1.23
N SER A 131 10.78 -7.92 2.03
CA SER A 131 11.48 -7.10 3.03
C SER A 131 12.15 -7.93 4.13
N GLU A 132 11.66 -9.14 4.38
CA GLU A 132 12.19 -10.06 5.39
C GLU A 132 13.42 -10.86 4.89
N GLU A 133 13.80 -10.77 3.60
CA GLU A 133 15.02 -11.44 3.10
C GLU A 133 16.31 -10.83 3.71
N GLY A 134 16.21 -9.68 4.39
CA GLY A 134 17.29 -9.03 5.12
C GLY A 134 18.15 -8.11 4.26
N GLN A 135 19.29 -7.68 4.83
CA GLN A 135 20.26 -6.82 4.14
C GLN A 135 21.26 -7.68 3.36
N PHE A 136 21.66 -7.19 2.18
CA PHE A 136 22.72 -7.77 1.34
C PHE A 136 23.89 -6.78 1.19
N PRO A 137 25.13 -7.25 0.97
CA PRO A 137 25.54 -8.65 0.85
C PRO A 137 25.46 -9.39 2.20
N ARG A 138 25.19 -10.69 2.16
CA ARG A 138 25.06 -11.52 3.37
C ARG A 138 25.74 -12.87 3.26
N LYS A 139 26.08 -13.43 4.40
CA LYS A 139 26.59 -14.80 4.53
C LYS A 139 25.45 -15.81 4.39
N ILE A 140 25.63 -16.80 3.53
CA ILE A 140 24.68 -17.88 3.27
C ILE A 140 25.42 -19.22 3.13
N LEU A 141 24.68 -20.33 3.24
CA LEU A 141 25.20 -21.68 2.98
C LEU A 141 24.78 -22.13 1.59
N ILE A 142 25.72 -22.27 0.64
CA ILE A 142 25.45 -22.81 -0.69
C ILE A 142 26.01 -24.22 -0.76
N LEU A 143 25.14 -25.23 -0.90
CA LEU A 143 25.53 -26.65 -0.94
C LEU A 143 26.41 -27.10 0.25
N GLY A 144 26.24 -26.45 1.40
CA GLY A 144 27.01 -26.72 2.62
C GLY A 144 28.27 -25.85 2.81
N GLU A 145 28.62 -25.01 1.85
CA GLU A 145 29.74 -24.06 1.95
C GLU A 145 29.27 -22.67 2.35
N GLU A 146 29.96 -22.01 3.27
CA GLU A 146 29.67 -20.63 3.67
C GLU A 146 30.21 -19.64 2.64
N VAL A 147 29.31 -18.86 2.03
CA VAL A 147 29.62 -17.91 0.96
C VAL A 147 28.98 -16.56 1.28
N ILE A 148 29.69 -15.46 1.01
CA ILE A 148 29.11 -14.11 1.05
C ILE A 148 28.52 -13.81 -0.32
N ILE A 149 27.22 -13.55 -0.40
CA ILE A 149 26.51 -13.34 -1.66
C ILE A 149 25.88 -11.94 -1.74
N SER A 150 25.96 -11.32 -2.91
CA SER A 150 25.18 -10.11 -3.25
C SER A 150 23.68 -10.41 -3.47
N GLN A 151 22.83 -9.38 -3.47
CA GLN A 151 21.40 -9.55 -3.70
C GLN A 151 21.10 -10.08 -5.11
N GLU A 152 21.83 -9.61 -6.12
CA GLU A 152 21.68 -10.04 -7.51
C GLU A 152 22.00 -11.53 -7.66
N GLN A 153 23.11 -11.99 -7.06
CA GLN A 153 23.46 -13.41 -7.08
C GLN A 153 22.41 -14.28 -6.37
N TRP A 154 21.90 -13.84 -5.22
CA TRP A 154 20.81 -14.53 -4.54
C TRP A 154 19.55 -14.63 -5.41
N ASP A 155 19.18 -13.54 -6.08
CA ASP A 155 18.04 -13.50 -7.01
C ASP A 155 18.28 -14.43 -8.24
N ILE A 156 19.51 -14.57 -8.74
CA ILE A 156 19.86 -15.52 -9.82
C ILE A 156 19.57 -16.96 -9.37
N TYR A 157 19.97 -17.35 -8.17
CA TYR A 157 19.70 -18.71 -7.67
C TYR A 157 18.22 -18.99 -7.45
N LYS A 158 17.43 -17.98 -7.06
CA LYS A 158 15.96 -18.11 -6.94
C LYS A 158 15.28 -18.31 -8.29
N LEU A 159 15.89 -17.88 -9.39
CA LEU A 159 15.36 -18.07 -10.75
C LEU A 159 15.65 -19.47 -11.31
N ASP A 160 16.65 -20.17 -10.78
CA ASP A 160 17.05 -21.49 -11.26
C ASP A 160 16.19 -22.59 -10.60
N PRO A 161 15.36 -23.32 -11.36
CA PRO A 161 14.52 -24.38 -10.79
C PRO A 161 15.31 -25.53 -10.18
N PHE A 162 16.61 -25.66 -10.49
CA PHE A 162 17.46 -26.69 -9.90
C PHE A 162 17.79 -26.39 -8.43
N TYR A 163 17.78 -25.12 -8.01
CA TYR A 163 18.14 -24.73 -6.65
C TYR A 163 16.90 -24.37 -5.83
N ASP A 164 16.97 -24.66 -4.54
CA ASP A 164 16.00 -24.25 -3.56
C ASP A 164 16.65 -23.27 -2.57
N CYS A 165 16.09 -22.07 -2.52
CA CYS A 165 16.54 -20.99 -1.65
C CYS A 165 15.61 -20.90 -0.44
N TYR A 166 16.17 -21.11 0.75
CA TYR A 166 15.45 -21.14 2.02
C TYR A 166 16.06 -20.13 3.01
N ILE A 167 15.21 -19.38 3.71
CA ILE A 167 15.61 -18.48 4.80
C ILE A 167 14.96 -18.98 6.09
N PRO A 168 15.77 -19.41 7.08
CA PRO A 168 15.24 -19.82 8.38
C PRO A 168 14.59 -18.65 9.14
N GLY A 169 13.41 -18.88 9.72
CA GLY A 169 12.71 -17.85 10.51
C GLY A 169 13.28 -17.60 11.91
N ASP A 170 14.20 -18.45 12.37
CA ASP A 170 14.87 -18.39 13.67
C ASP A 170 16.16 -17.55 13.65
N GLY A 171 16.46 -16.89 12.53
CA GLY A 171 17.70 -16.14 12.34
C GLY A 171 18.89 -17.01 11.91
N GLY A 172 18.67 -18.28 11.56
CA GLY A 172 19.68 -19.12 10.93
C GLY A 172 20.19 -18.57 9.59
N LEU A 173 21.34 -19.08 9.14
CA LEU A 173 21.92 -18.71 7.84
C LEU A 173 20.99 -19.16 6.70
N SER A 174 20.71 -18.27 5.75
CA SER A 174 19.99 -18.66 4.53
C SER A 174 20.76 -19.74 3.80
N THR A 175 20.03 -20.68 3.20
CA THR A 175 20.60 -21.86 2.56
C THR A 175 20.13 -21.96 1.11
N ILE A 176 21.05 -22.29 0.22
CA ILE A 176 20.79 -22.70 -1.15
C ILE A 176 21.15 -24.18 -1.25
N SER A 177 20.15 -25.02 -1.51
CA SER A 177 20.32 -26.46 -1.64
C SER A 177 19.90 -26.92 -3.05
N ALA A 178 20.58 -27.92 -3.61
CA ALA A 178 20.12 -28.54 -4.84
C ALA A 178 18.78 -29.23 -4.58
N THR A 179 17.77 -28.96 -5.41
CA THR A 179 16.50 -29.68 -5.36
C THR A 179 16.77 -31.14 -5.68
N LYS A 180 16.67 -32.02 -4.67
CA LYS A 180 16.69 -33.47 -4.90
C LYS A 180 15.43 -33.80 -5.70
N GLY A 181 15.60 -33.95 -7.01
CA GLY A 181 14.54 -33.91 -8.01
C GLY A 181 13.26 -34.66 -7.62
N LYS A 182 12.15 -33.92 -7.60
CA LYS A 182 10.83 -34.45 -8.01
C LYS A 182 10.64 -34.35 -9.52
N GLY A 183 11.69 -34.05 -10.28
CA GLY A 183 11.72 -34.19 -11.72
C GLY A 183 11.64 -35.68 -12.06
N LYS A 184 10.42 -36.14 -12.35
CA LYS A 184 10.21 -37.35 -13.14
C LYS A 184 11.02 -37.13 -14.42
N ALA A 185 12.13 -37.86 -14.58
CA ALA A 185 12.91 -37.82 -15.82
C ALA A 185 11.94 -38.03 -16.99
N PRO A 186 12.14 -37.39 -18.15
CA PRO A 186 11.50 -37.85 -19.37
C PRO A 186 11.93 -39.32 -19.52
N GLU A 187 10.99 -40.26 -19.36
CA GLU A 187 11.24 -41.66 -19.71
C GLU A 187 11.65 -41.66 -21.19
N ASP A 188 12.88 -42.07 -21.45
CA ASP A 188 13.31 -42.46 -22.78
C ASP A 188 12.30 -43.46 -23.36
N PRO A 189 11.96 -43.40 -24.66
CA PRO A 189 11.01 -44.33 -25.26
C PRO A 189 11.53 -45.77 -25.07
N PRO A 190 10.76 -46.67 -24.42
CA PRO A 190 11.21 -48.04 -24.22
C PRO A 190 11.36 -48.72 -25.58
N ALA A 191 12.56 -49.22 -25.83
CA ALA A 191 12.84 -50.16 -26.89
C ALA A 191 11.87 -51.35 -26.82
N ALA A 192 11.43 -51.78 -28.00
CA ALA A 192 10.41 -52.78 -28.24
C ALA A 192 10.51 -54.03 -27.33
N SER A 193 9.41 -54.34 -26.64
CA SER A 193 9.01 -55.73 -26.43
C SER A 193 7.50 -55.84 -26.47
N SER A 194 7.03 -56.58 -27.47
CA SER A 194 5.69 -57.08 -27.69
C SER A 194 5.03 -57.70 -26.45
N GLN A 195 3.81 -57.27 -26.11
CA GLN A 195 2.65 -58.17 -25.94
C GLN A 195 1.33 -57.39 -25.74
N ALA A 196 0.27 -58.02 -26.25
CA ALA A 196 -1.04 -57.46 -26.54
C ALA A 196 -1.91 -57.19 -25.30
N SER A 197 -2.77 -56.16 -25.36
CA SER A 197 -4.24 -56.31 -25.39
C SER A 197 -4.96 -54.96 -25.20
N SER A 198 -5.83 -54.65 -26.17
CA SER A 198 -7.18 -54.06 -26.06
C SER A 198 -7.36 -52.82 -25.12
N THR A 199 -7.88 -51.64 -25.49
CA THR A 199 -9.12 -51.35 -26.23
C THR A 199 -9.30 -49.83 -26.40
N LYS A 200 -9.49 -49.38 -27.65
CA LYS A 200 -10.34 -48.28 -28.18
C LYS A 200 -10.57 -46.99 -27.33
N ARG A 201 -10.10 -45.85 -27.84
CA ARG A 201 -10.92 -44.86 -28.62
C ARG A 201 -10.05 -43.71 -29.15
N SER A 202 -9.96 -43.65 -30.46
CA SER A 202 -9.40 -42.58 -31.27
C SER A 202 -10.42 -41.47 -31.50
N PHE A 203 -9.98 -40.22 -31.49
CA PHE A 203 -10.42 -39.22 -32.47
C PHE A 203 -9.21 -38.42 -32.95
N SER A 204 -8.90 -38.65 -34.23
CA SER A 204 -8.01 -37.85 -35.06
C SER A 204 -8.91 -36.96 -35.91
N THR A 205 -8.56 -35.67 -36.04
CA THR A 205 -8.78 -34.92 -37.27
C THR A 205 -7.66 -33.92 -37.50
N SER A 206 -6.94 -34.20 -38.58
CA SER A 206 -6.03 -33.43 -39.42
C SER A 206 -6.40 -31.95 -39.65
N ASP A 207 -5.37 -31.10 -39.60
CA ASP A 207 -4.84 -30.24 -40.69
C ASP A 207 -5.81 -29.48 -41.63
N SER A 208 -5.74 -28.14 -41.59
CA SER A 208 -5.85 -27.25 -42.76
C SER A 208 -5.57 -25.78 -42.40
N GLU A 209 -4.89 -25.12 -43.32
CA GLU A 209 -4.33 -23.77 -43.27
C GLU A 209 -5.35 -22.60 -43.28
N GLU A 210 -4.78 -21.42 -42.98
CA GLU A 210 -5.14 -20.05 -43.36
C GLU A 210 -5.95 -19.12 -42.41
N PRO A 211 -5.52 -17.83 -42.27
CA PRO A 211 -6.02 -16.92 -41.25
C PRO A 211 -7.09 -15.96 -41.80
N LYS A 212 -8.17 -15.74 -41.04
CA LYS A 212 -9.11 -14.65 -41.31
C LYS A 212 -9.19 -13.66 -40.15
N ALA A 213 -8.74 -12.46 -40.46
CA ALA A 213 -8.76 -11.25 -39.66
C ALA A 213 -10.13 -10.98 -39.02
N LYS A 214 -10.16 -10.75 -37.71
CA LYS A 214 -11.29 -10.12 -37.01
C LYS A 214 -10.89 -8.74 -36.53
N LYS A 215 -11.54 -7.75 -37.12
CA LYS A 215 -11.49 -6.32 -36.81
C LYS A 215 -11.85 -6.08 -35.34
N GLN A 216 -10.95 -5.40 -34.64
CA GLN A 216 -11.21 -4.78 -33.34
C GLN A 216 -12.17 -3.60 -33.52
N PHE A 217 -13.35 -3.65 -32.92
CA PHE A 217 -14.18 -2.47 -32.67
C PHE A 217 -13.88 -1.97 -31.26
N ARG A 218 -13.16 -0.85 -31.16
CA ARG A 218 -13.03 -0.07 -29.93
C ARG A 218 -14.38 0.59 -29.64
N ARG A 219 -14.99 0.31 -28.49
CA ARG A 219 -16.09 1.12 -27.95
C ARG A 219 -15.61 1.75 -26.65
N ALA A 220 -15.50 3.07 -26.66
CA ALA A 220 -15.14 3.89 -25.51
C ALA A 220 -16.21 3.74 -24.42
N TYR A 221 -15.77 3.47 -23.19
CA TYR A 221 -16.59 3.52 -21.99
C TYR A 221 -16.40 4.91 -21.36
N ALA A 222 -17.50 5.62 -21.16
CA ALA A 222 -17.56 6.77 -20.28
C ALA A 222 -17.79 6.24 -18.85
N GLU A 223 -16.83 6.47 -17.96
CA GLU A 223 -16.98 6.22 -16.52
C GLU A 223 -17.84 7.34 -15.91
N SER A 224 -18.98 6.95 -15.33
CA SER A 224 -19.75 7.76 -14.40
C SER A 224 -19.22 7.44 -13.00
N ASP A 225 -18.61 8.46 -12.40
CA ASP A 225 -18.06 8.50 -11.05
C ASP A 225 -19.18 8.83 -10.05
N ASP A 226 -19.43 7.94 -9.10
CA ASP A 226 -20.32 8.13 -7.94
C ASP A 226 -19.75 7.22 -6.83
N GLU A 227 -18.65 7.65 -6.19
CA GLU A 227 -18.12 7.09 -4.94
C GLU A 227 -18.60 7.94 -3.75
N ASP A 228 -19.55 7.38 -3.00
CA ASP A 228 -19.88 7.79 -1.63
C ASP A 228 -18.94 7.04 -0.67
N GLU A 229 -17.92 7.75 -0.17
CA GLU A 229 -16.97 7.22 0.80
C GLU A 229 -17.59 7.12 2.20
N GLU A 230 -17.42 5.94 2.78
CA GLU A 230 -17.85 5.57 4.13
C GLU A 230 -16.85 6.17 5.15
N GLU A 231 -17.36 7.05 6.01
CA GLU A 231 -16.70 7.77 7.10
C GLU A 231 -15.90 6.81 8.03
N VAL A 232 -14.60 6.63 7.74
CA VAL A 232 -13.66 5.97 8.65
C VAL A 232 -13.16 7.02 9.63
N VAL A 233 -13.82 7.13 10.78
CA VAL A 233 -13.32 7.92 11.91
C VAL A 233 -12.00 7.31 12.38
N GLU A 234 -10.90 7.95 11.97
CA GLU A 234 -9.55 7.68 12.46
C GLU A 234 -9.52 8.02 13.95
N ILE A 235 -9.51 6.98 14.79
CA ILE A 235 -9.32 7.09 16.23
C ILE A 235 -7.87 7.51 16.44
N VAL A 236 -7.64 8.82 16.51
CA VAL A 236 -6.42 9.41 17.04
C VAL A 236 -6.35 9.05 18.52
N GLU A 237 -5.46 8.12 18.84
CA GLU A 237 -5.04 7.82 20.20
C GLU A 237 -4.17 8.98 20.69
N ASP A 238 -4.81 10.06 21.14
CA ASP A 238 -4.15 11.10 21.92
C ASP A 238 -3.96 10.60 23.36
N GLU A 239 -2.69 10.36 23.70
CA GLU A 239 -2.24 9.96 25.01
C GLU A 239 -2.23 11.18 25.97
N HIS A 240 -3.00 11.07 27.06
CA HIS A 240 -3.02 11.88 28.29
C HIS A 240 -3.69 13.28 28.26
N VAL A 241 -4.95 13.36 28.70
CA VAL A 241 -5.37 13.78 30.06
C VAL A 241 -6.81 13.25 30.29
N ALA A 242 -6.97 12.29 31.20
CA ALA A 242 -8.26 11.70 31.53
C ALA A 242 -9.13 12.68 32.34
N GLY A 243 -9.83 13.58 31.65
CA GLY A 243 -10.93 14.35 32.22
C GLY A 243 -12.23 13.55 32.21
N PRO A 244 -13.14 13.72 33.21
CA PRO A 244 -14.42 13.00 33.29
C PRO A 244 -15.40 13.27 32.13
N SER A 245 -15.05 14.13 31.15
CA SER A 245 -15.89 14.44 29.99
C SER A 245 -15.78 13.43 28.84
N PHE A 246 -14.67 12.68 28.73
CA PHE A 246 -14.47 11.74 27.62
C PHE A 246 -15.40 10.53 27.71
N GLN A 247 -15.57 9.96 28.91
CA GLN A 247 -16.52 8.87 29.17
C GLN A 247 -17.95 9.28 28.79
N LYS A 248 -18.38 10.48 29.20
CA LYS A 248 -19.72 10.99 28.88
C LYS A 248 -19.94 11.15 27.37
N ARG A 249 -18.92 11.59 26.63
CA ARG A 249 -18.96 11.74 25.16
C ARG A 249 -18.99 10.37 24.46
N LYS A 250 -18.22 9.40 24.96
CA LYS A 250 -18.21 8.02 24.47
C LYS A 250 -19.55 7.30 24.72
N ASP A 251 -20.17 7.52 25.88
CA ASP A 251 -21.46 6.92 26.22
C ASP A 251 -22.61 7.56 25.43
N GLN A 252 -22.57 8.88 25.19
CA GLN A 252 -23.51 9.54 24.27
C GLN A 252 -23.39 9.02 22.84
N TYR A 253 -22.17 8.80 22.35
CA TYR A 253 -21.96 8.23 21.02
C TYR A 253 -22.49 6.79 20.93
N LYS A 254 -22.21 5.94 21.94
CA LYS A 254 -22.75 4.58 22.03
C LYS A 254 -24.29 4.58 22.06
N ALA A 255 -24.90 5.47 22.84
CA ALA A 255 -26.35 5.59 22.92
C ALA A 255 -26.97 5.97 21.56
N LYS A 256 -26.34 6.90 20.82
CA LYS A 256 -26.79 7.33 19.49
C LYS A 256 -26.70 6.20 18.45
N VAL A 257 -25.60 5.44 18.47
CA VAL A 257 -25.42 4.27 17.58
C VAL A 257 -26.43 3.16 17.89
N GLU A 258 -26.72 2.91 19.18
CA GLU A 258 -27.70 1.90 19.59
C GLU A 258 -29.15 2.33 19.24
N GLU A 259 -29.46 3.63 19.36
CA GLU A 259 -30.74 4.17 18.92
C GLU A 259 -30.94 4.00 17.40
N GLU A 260 -29.91 4.26 16.60
CA GLU A 260 -29.96 4.06 15.15
C GLU A 260 -30.11 2.58 14.78
N ARG A 261 -29.42 1.67 15.49
CA ARG A 261 -29.64 0.23 15.35
C ARG A 261 -31.07 -0.17 15.71
N ARG A 262 -31.66 0.40 16.76
CA ARG A 262 -33.06 0.16 17.14
C ARG A 262 -34.03 0.65 16.07
N LYS A 263 -33.78 1.82 15.48
CA LYS A 263 -34.54 2.35 14.34
C LYS A 263 -34.43 1.44 13.10
N ARG A 264 -33.25 0.90 12.79
CA ARG A 264 -33.08 -0.07 11.69
C ARG A 264 -33.83 -1.38 11.96
N ARG A 265 -33.76 -1.92 13.19
CA ARG A 265 -34.48 -3.15 13.56
C ARG A 265 -36.00 -2.98 13.46
N THR A 266 -36.53 -1.88 13.97
CA THR A 266 -37.97 -1.57 13.89
C THR A 266 -38.43 -1.32 12.45
N LYS A 267 -37.60 -0.67 11.62
CA LYS A 267 -37.88 -0.50 10.19
C LYS A 267 -37.90 -1.83 9.44
N ILE A 268 -36.98 -2.75 9.76
CA ILE A 268 -36.95 -4.09 9.16
C ILE A 268 -38.14 -4.93 9.63
N SER A 269 -38.54 -4.87 10.91
CA SER A 269 -39.72 -5.59 11.41
C SER A 269 -41.01 -5.04 10.81
N GLN A 270 -41.13 -3.71 10.66
CA GLN A 270 -42.26 -3.10 9.96
C GLN A 270 -42.30 -3.49 8.47
N ALA A 271 -41.17 -3.46 7.77
CA ALA A 271 -41.10 -3.90 6.37
C ALA A 271 -41.46 -5.38 6.21
N ARG A 272 -41.06 -6.22 7.17
CA ARG A 272 -41.41 -7.65 7.17
C ARG A 272 -42.90 -7.89 7.45
N ASN A 273 -43.52 -7.09 8.30
CA ASN A 273 -44.97 -7.14 8.53
C ASN A 273 -45.78 -6.63 7.33
N LEU A 274 -45.23 -5.72 6.52
CA LEU A 274 -45.88 -5.24 5.29
C LEU A 274 -45.80 -6.22 4.12
N PHE A 275 -44.80 -7.12 4.11
CA PHE A 275 -44.59 -8.10 3.03
C PHE A 275 -45.22 -9.47 3.27
N ASN A 276 -45.68 -9.76 4.49
CA ASN A 276 -46.50 -10.94 4.78
C ASN A 276 -47.91 -10.47 5.21
N PRO A 277 -48.84 -10.22 4.27
CA PRO A 277 -50.24 -10.13 4.66
C PRO A 277 -50.68 -11.49 5.23
N PRO A 278 -51.48 -11.52 6.30
CA PRO A 278 -52.02 -12.77 6.82
C PRO A 278 -52.94 -13.37 5.76
N SER A 279 -52.45 -14.38 5.04
CA SER A 279 -53.27 -15.27 4.25
C SER A 279 -54.06 -16.14 5.23
N GLY A 280 -55.31 -15.78 5.45
CA GLY A 280 -56.29 -16.69 6.01
C GLY A 280 -56.54 -17.83 5.02
N LEU A 281 -56.30 -19.07 5.47
CA LEU A 281 -57.20 -20.23 5.32
C LEU A 281 -56.51 -21.47 5.91
N GLU A 282 -57.14 -21.99 6.96
CA GLU A 282 -57.30 -23.40 7.35
C GLU A 282 -56.14 -24.38 7.11
N ASN A 283 -55.52 -24.83 8.22
CA ASN A 283 -55.69 -26.23 8.63
C ASN A 283 -55.24 -26.43 10.08
N ASP A 284 -56.14 -27.07 10.82
CA ASP A 284 -56.00 -27.56 12.18
C ASP A 284 -54.75 -28.41 12.38
N LEU A 285 -53.97 -28.08 13.41
CA LEU A 285 -53.19 -29.08 14.14
C LEU A 285 -53.07 -28.68 15.62
N ILE A 286 -54.11 -29.06 16.36
CA ILE A 286 -54.09 -29.65 17.72
C ILE A 286 -53.02 -29.07 18.65
N ASP A 287 -53.45 -28.09 19.43
CA ASP A 287 -52.87 -27.70 20.71
C ASP A 287 -53.59 -28.47 21.83
N LEU A 288 -52.85 -29.29 22.56
CA LEU A 288 -53.33 -29.98 23.76
C LEU A 288 -52.18 -30.09 24.77
N THR A 289 -52.50 -29.66 26.00
CA THR A 289 -51.82 -29.88 27.30
C THR A 289 -50.66 -28.91 27.63
N MET A 290 -50.58 -28.27 28.80
CA MET A 290 -51.35 -28.27 30.06
C MET A 290 -50.88 -27.01 30.83
N ASP A 291 -51.79 -26.14 31.26
CA ASP A 291 -52.39 -26.04 32.61
C ASP A 291 -51.46 -25.47 33.69
N ASP A 292 -51.89 -24.29 34.16
CA ASP A 292 -51.49 -23.58 35.35
C ASP A 292 -51.86 -24.37 36.62
N ILE A 293 -50.92 -24.48 37.57
CA ILE A 293 -51.22 -24.82 38.97
C ILE A 293 -50.40 -23.88 39.86
N ASP A 294 -51.14 -23.03 40.57
CA ASP A 294 -50.70 -22.23 41.71
C ASP A 294 -50.46 -23.09 42.97
N GLU A 295 -49.77 -22.47 43.91
CA GLU A 295 -50.01 -22.55 45.37
C GLU A 295 -49.12 -23.49 46.24
N GLU A 296 -48.36 -22.80 47.10
CA GLU A 296 -48.01 -23.08 48.50
C GLU A 296 -47.07 -24.24 48.93
N ASP A 297 -46.01 -23.80 49.65
CA ASP A 297 -45.66 -24.16 51.03
C ASP A 297 -44.32 -24.86 51.35
N ILE A 298 -43.64 -24.27 52.35
CA ILE A 298 -42.70 -24.85 53.35
C ILE A 298 -41.16 -24.77 53.10
N PRO A 299 -40.34 -24.51 54.15
CA PRO A 299 -39.22 -23.57 54.10
C PRO A 299 -37.85 -24.14 54.54
N ALA A 300 -36.87 -23.21 54.60
CA ALA A 300 -35.77 -23.10 55.58
C ALA A 300 -34.56 -24.05 55.49
N ALA A 301 -33.37 -23.44 55.29
CA ALA A 301 -32.19 -23.49 56.16
C ALA A 301 -31.02 -22.77 55.45
N SER A 302 -30.47 -21.67 56.00
CA SER A 302 -29.29 -21.64 56.90
C SER A 302 -27.99 -22.02 56.18
N THR A 303 -26.86 -21.30 56.19
CA THR A 303 -26.29 -20.31 57.12
C THR A 303 -25.05 -19.65 56.50
N SER A 304 -24.70 -18.45 57.01
CA SER A 304 -23.32 -17.91 57.24
C SER A 304 -22.51 -17.46 55.99
N LYS A 305 -22.05 -16.21 55.76
CA LYS A 305 -21.59 -15.06 56.60
C LYS A 305 -20.73 -15.51 57.78
N HIS A 306 -19.42 -15.25 57.88
CA HIS A 306 -18.79 -13.91 57.90
C HIS A 306 -17.23 -14.04 57.99
N PRO A 307 -16.39 -13.00 58.28
CA PRO A 307 -15.12 -12.68 57.61
C PRO A 307 -13.86 -12.73 58.51
N MET A 308 -12.76 -12.07 58.09
CA MET A 308 -11.55 -11.68 58.85
C MET A 308 -10.60 -12.85 59.20
N ASP A 309 -9.27 -12.75 59.38
CA ASP A 309 -8.28 -11.67 59.50
C ASP A 309 -6.87 -12.28 59.29
N ASP A 310 -5.90 -11.39 59.02
CA ASP A 310 -4.50 -11.33 59.48
C ASP A 310 -3.42 -12.42 59.31
N GLU A 311 -2.28 -11.89 58.83
CA GLU A 311 -0.90 -12.03 59.29
C GLU A 311 -0.07 -13.33 59.23
N ASP A 312 1.18 -13.03 58.88
CA ASP A 312 2.45 -13.58 59.33
C ASP A 312 3.10 -14.76 58.59
N GLY A 313 4.40 -14.56 58.38
CA GLY A 313 5.26 -15.42 57.60
C GLY A 313 5.69 -16.68 58.35
N SER A 314 6.25 -17.61 57.59
CA SER A 314 7.45 -18.34 58.00
C SER A 314 7.94 -19.23 56.86
N GLU A 315 9.23 -19.14 56.62
CA GLU A 315 9.99 -20.10 55.84
C GLU A 315 9.79 -21.51 56.39
N HIS A 316 9.64 -22.52 55.53
CA HIS A 316 10.26 -23.82 55.76
C HIS A 316 10.45 -24.61 54.46
N ARG A 317 11.71 -25.02 54.29
CA ARG A 317 12.22 -25.97 53.31
C ARG A 317 11.38 -27.25 53.30
N ARG A 318 11.05 -27.77 52.11
CA ARG A 318 10.94 -29.23 51.90
C ARG A 318 11.08 -29.64 50.43
N ALA A 319 12.15 -30.40 50.24
CA ALA A 319 12.32 -31.58 49.38
C ALA A 319 11.61 -31.65 48.01
N LYS A 320 12.48 -31.75 47.00
CA LYS A 320 12.29 -32.28 45.66
C LYS A 320 11.40 -33.53 45.61
N MET A 321 10.40 -33.50 44.72
CA MET A 321 9.87 -34.67 44.01
C MET A 321 9.56 -34.27 42.55
N PRO A 322 9.91 -35.09 41.54
CA PRO A 322 9.57 -34.82 40.15
C PRO A 322 8.14 -35.33 39.89
N ARG A 323 7.20 -34.41 39.65
CA ARG A 323 5.88 -34.75 39.11
C ARG A 323 5.85 -34.42 37.62
N LEU A 324 5.72 -35.47 36.81
CA LEU A 324 5.25 -35.43 35.44
C LEU A 324 3.89 -34.74 35.41
N SER A 325 3.87 -33.50 34.92
CA SER A 325 2.66 -32.70 34.70
C SER A 325 2.32 -32.73 33.22
N SER A 326 1.38 -33.61 32.87
CA SER A 326 0.59 -33.51 31.64
C SER A 326 -0.32 -32.28 31.73
N GLN A 327 0.12 -31.14 31.19
CA GLN A 327 -0.76 -30.01 30.93
C GLN A 327 -1.53 -30.25 29.62
N PRO A 328 -2.86 -29.98 29.57
CA PRO A 328 -3.57 -29.88 28.31
C PRO A 328 -3.07 -28.65 27.53
N PRO A 329 -3.02 -28.72 26.19
CA PRO A 329 -2.55 -27.60 25.39
C PRO A 329 -3.47 -26.37 25.58
N PRO A 330 -2.91 -25.16 25.64
CA PRO A 330 -3.71 -23.95 25.74
C PRO A 330 -4.58 -23.77 24.48
N PRO A 331 -5.81 -23.22 24.61
CA PRO A 331 -6.66 -22.96 23.46
C PRO A 331 -5.95 -22.01 22.49
N SER A 332 -5.88 -22.44 21.23
CA SER A 332 -5.27 -21.69 20.14
C SER A 332 -5.90 -20.30 20.05
N ARG A 333 -5.10 -19.27 20.31
CA ARG A 333 -5.45 -17.88 20.05
C ARG A 333 -5.62 -17.73 18.53
N LEU A 334 -6.86 -17.77 18.07
CA LEU A 334 -7.20 -17.40 16.70
C LEU A 334 -6.81 -15.94 16.47
N HIS A 335 -5.85 -15.74 15.56
CA HIS A 335 -5.34 -14.43 15.17
C HIS A 335 -6.46 -13.51 14.64
N PRO A 336 -6.56 -12.25 15.13
CA PRO A 336 -7.60 -11.29 14.70
C PRO A 336 -7.43 -10.77 13.26
N THR A 337 -6.35 -11.13 12.56
CA THR A 337 -6.08 -10.69 11.18
C THR A 337 -6.89 -11.45 10.14
N ARG A 338 -7.38 -12.66 10.46
CA ARG A 338 -8.15 -13.50 9.52
C ARG A 338 -9.61 -13.07 9.35
N LEU A 339 -10.15 -12.28 10.28
CA LEU A 339 -11.51 -11.73 10.18
C LEU A 339 -11.60 -10.54 9.21
N LYS A 340 -10.58 -9.67 9.16
CA LYS A 340 -10.61 -8.42 8.37
C LYS A 340 -10.54 -8.65 6.86
N HIS A 341 -9.86 -9.70 6.40
CA HIS A 341 -9.85 -10.06 4.97
C HIS A 341 -11.19 -10.66 4.50
N ARG A 342 -11.95 -11.31 5.39
CA ARG A 342 -13.23 -11.94 5.04
C ARG A 342 -14.38 -10.95 4.95
N THR A 343 -14.29 -9.81 5.63
CA THR A 343 -15.29 -8.73 5.56
C THR A 343 -15.12 -7.87 4.31
N LYS A 344 -13.88 -7.53 3.94
CA LYS A 344 -13.59 -6.75 2.72
C LYS A 344 -14.04 -7.48 1.44
N SER A 345 -13.72 -8.77 1.33
CA SER A 345 -14.17 -9.62 0.21
C SER A 345 -15.69 -9.75 0.08
N ARG A 346 -16.45 -9.60 1.19
CA ARG A 346 -17.91 -9.68 1.17
C ARG A 346 -18.56 -8.38 0.70
N ALA A 347 -17.94 -7.23 1.02
CA ALA A 347 -18.37 -5.92 0.54
C ALA A 347 -18.15 -5.79 -0.97
N ASP A 348 -16.97 -6.19 -1.45
CA ASP A 348 -16.62 -6.16 -2.87
C ASP A 348 -17.57 -7.06 -3.69
N ALA A 349 -17.83 -8.28 -3.22
CA ALA A 349 -18.77 -9.20 -3.86
C ALA A 349 -20.22 -8.69 -3.90
N TYR A 350 -20.62 -7.89 -2.89
CA TYR A 350 -21.94 -7.27 -2.86
C TYR A 350 -22.05 -6.12 -3.87
N GLN A 351 -21.01 -5.28 -3.98
CA GLN A 351 -20.94 -4.20 -4.97
C GLN A 351 -20.91 -4.75 -6.41
N GLU A 352 -20.13 -5.80 -6.66
CA GLU A 352 -20.08 -6.45 -7.97
C GLU A 352 -21.46 -7.03 -8.37
N ARG A 353 -22.17 -7.62 -7.41
CA ARG A 353 -23.54 -8.12 -7.61
C ARG A 353 -24.53 -7.00 -7.92
N GLN A 354 -24.42 -5.85 -7.24
CA GLN A 354 -25.23 -4.67 -7.53
C GLN A 354 -24.95 -4.11 -8.92
N LYS A 355 -23.68 -3.96 -9.31
CA LYS A 355 -23.27 -3.51 -10.64
C LYS A 355 -23.81 -4.42 -11.74
N LYS A 356 -23.69 -5.74 -11.55
CA LYS A 356 -24.24 -6.74 -12.48
C LYS A 356 -25.76 -6.69 -12.58
N SER A 357 -26.46 -6.44 -11.48
CA SER A 357 -27.93 -6.27 -11.46
C SER A 357 -28.38 -4.99 -12.16
N ARG A 358 -27.61 -3.90 -12.10
CA ARG A 358 -27.89 -2.66 -12.85
C ARG A 358 -27.71 -2.90 -14.35
N LEU A 359 -26.57 -3.44 -14.77
CA LEU A 359 -26.30 -3.78 -16.18
C LEU A 359 -27.37 -4.71 -16.76
N ALA A 360 -27.82 -5.73 -16.01
CA ALA A 360 -28.88 -6.62 -16.48
C ALA A 360 -30.24 -5.92 -16.65
N ARG A 361 -30.55 -4.92 -15.81
CA ARG A 361 -31.77 -4.10 -15.96
C ARG A 361 -31.67 -3.17 -17.17
N ASP A 362 -30.51 -2.56 -17.37
CA ASP A 362 -30.26 -1.69 -18.51
C ASP A 362 -30.31 -2.47 -19.82
N ASP A 363 -29.70 -3.66 -19.88
CA ASP A 363 -29.78 -4.56 -21.04
C ASP A 363 -31.21 -5.00 -21.32
N ALA A 364 -31.99 -5.36 -20.29
CA ALA A 364 -33.41 -5.73 -20.45
C ALA A 364 -34.25 -4.55 -20.96
N PHE A 365 -33.99 -3.33 -20.46
CA PHE A 365 -34.64 -2.12 -20.92
C PHE A 365 -34.32 -1.83 -22.39
N PHE A 366 -33.03 -1.87 -22.78
CA PHE A 366 -32.61 -1.66 -24.17
C PHE A 366 -33.19 -2.72 -25.11
N ALA A 367 -33.27 -3.99 -24.68
CA ALA A 367 -33.89 -5.04 -25.46
C ALA A 367 -35.39 -4.78 -25.69
N SER A 368 -36.11 -4.29 -24.68
CA SER A 368 -37.52 -3.90 -24.81
C SER A 368 -37.70 -2.75 -25.82
N VAL A 369 -36.88 -1.71 -25.72
CA VAL A 369 -36.96 -0.54 -26.63
C VAL A 369 -36.69 -0.95 -28.09
N MET A 370 -35.72 -1.84 -28.31
CA MET A 370 -35.41 -2.35 -29.65
C MET A 370 -36.50 -3.25 -30.23
N ALA A 371 -37.19 -4.02 -29.38
CA ALA A 371 -38.33 -4.85 -29.80
C ALA A 371 -39.52 -3.97 -30.26
N ASP A 372 -39.82 -2.88 -29.55
CA ASP A 372 -40.88 -1.94 -29.91
C ASP A 372 -40.55 -1.14 -31.18
N ALA A 373 -39.28 -0.81 -31.41
CA ALA A 373 -38.86 -0.16 -32.66
C ALA A 373 -39.07 -1.06 -33.89
N GLN A 374 -38.89 -2.38 -33.75
CA GLN A 374 -39.08 -3.34 -34.85
C GLN A 374 -40.55 -3.65 -35.12
N SER A 375 -41.43 -3.61 -34.11
CA SER A 375 -42.87 -3.83 -34.29
C SER A 375 -43.55 -2.66 -35.03
N HIS A 376 -43.10 -1.42 -34.81
CA HIS A 376 -43.60 -0.25 -35.55
C HIS A 376 -43.10 -0.17 -37.00
N SER A 377 -41.95 -0.77 -37.33
CA SER A 377 -41.48 -0.82 -38.73
C SER A 377 -42.25 -1.81 -39.60
N ARG A 378 -42.88 -2.85 -39.04
CA ARG A 378 -43.59 -3.88 -39.82
C ARG A 378 -45.01 -3.51 -40.20
N THR A 379 -45.63 -2.57 -39.48
CA THR A 379 -47.02 -2.14 -39.75
C THR A 379 -47.12 -1.00 -40.76
N ALA A 380 -46.01 -0.34 -41.09
CA ALA A 380 -45.98 0.75 -42.07
C ALA A 380 -45.66 0.33 -43.52
N SER A 381 -45.48 -0.97 -43.81
CA SER A 381 -45.10 -1.45 -45.15
C SER A 381 -46.16 -2.32 -45.84
N GLN A 382 -47.40 -2.35 -45.34
CA GLN A 382 -48.45 -3.19 -45.89
C GLN A 382 -49.69 -2.39 -46.31
N GLU A 383 -49.50 -1.27 -47.02
CA GLU A 383 -50.57 -0.55 -47.71
C GLU A 383 -49.99 0.32 -48.85
N SER A 384 -49.74 -0.27 -50.03
CA SER A 384 -49.93 0.41 -51.34
C SER A 384 -49.47 -0.43 -52.55
N SER A 385 -50.38 -0.60 -53.53
CA SER A 385 -50.25 -1.02 -54.94
C SER A 385 -49.85 -2.48 -55.21
N ASP A 386 -50.59 -3.36 -55.90
CA ASP A 386 -51.60 -3.29 -56.97
C ASP A 386 -51.06 -2.85 -58.35
N THR A 387 -50.58 -3.81 -59.17
CA THR A 387 -51.05 -4.14 -60.55
C THR A 387 -50.15 -5.13 -61.33
N ASP A 388 -50.81 -6.07 -62.01
CA ASP A 388 -50.51 -6.80 -63.26
C ASP A 388 -49.57 -8.05 -63.41
N ARG A 389 -50.29 -9.18 -63.69
CA ARG A 389 -50.08 -10.51 -64.36
C ARG A 389 -49.02 -10.67 -65.49
N PRO A 390 -48.75 -11.89 -66.10
CA PRO A 390 -49.07 -13.31 -65.76
C PRO A 390 -47.96 -14.41 -65.99
N ALA A 391 -48.04 -15.53 -65.23
CA ALA A 391 -47.77 -17.01 -65.40
C ALA A 391 -46.91 -17.64 -66.57
N PRO A 392 -46.60 -18.99 -66.64
CA PRO A 392 -46.76 -20.15 -65.70
C PRO A 392 -45.59 -21.21 -65.64
N LYS A 393 -45.58 -22.12 -64.64
CA LYS A 393 -45.47 -23.62 -64.75
C LYS A 393 -45.18 -24.36 -63.41
N ARG A 394 -46.25 -24.97 -62.85
CA ARG A 394 -46.48 -26.38 -62.35
C ARG A 394 -45.28 -27.32 -61.97
N PRO A 395 -45.53 -28.46 -61.27
CA PRO A 395 -46.46 -28.79 -60.17
C PRO A 395 -45.83 -29.71 -59.08
N SER A 396 -46.66 -30.23 -58.15
CA SER A 396 -46.58 -31.51 -57.38
C SER A 396 -46.62 -31.36 -55.83
N PRO A 397 -47.10 -32.38 -55.06
CA PRO A 397 -48.45 -32.33 -54.48
C PRO A 397 -48.58 -32.79 -53.00
N PHE A 398 -49.65 -32.35 -52.35
CA PHE A 398 -50.44 -33.06 -51.32
C PHE A 398 -49.75 -33.65 -50.06
N HIS A 399 -50.01 -33.04 -48.88
CA HIS A 399 -50.96 -33.62 -47.90
C HIS A 399 -51.44 -32.59 -46.83
N ALA A 400 -52.73 -32.71 -46.52
CA ALA A 400 -53.69 -31.90 -45.75
C ALA A 400 -53.50 -31.92 -44.19
N PRO A 401 -54.49 -31.53 -43.33
CA PRO A 401 -55.12 -30.22 -43.04
C PRO A 401 -55.15 -29.89 -41.49
N PRO A 402 -55.84 -28.82 -40.98
CA PRO A 402 -55.56 -28.09 -39.72
C PRO A 402 -56.43 -28.54 -38.51
N PRO A 403 -56.26 -27.99 -37.27
CA PRO A 403 -57.09 -26.85 -36.83
C PRO A 403 -56.47 -25.90 -35.77
N ASN A 404 -57.22 -24.82 -35.48
CA ASN A 404 -57.15 -23.88 -34.34
C ASN A 404 -56.35 -22.57 -34.48
N PRO A 405 -56.97 -21.53 -35.06
CA PRO A 405 -56.73 -20.16 -34.65
C PRO A 405 -57.43 -19.92 -33.31
N HIS A 406 -56.68 -19.82 -32.21
CA HIS A 406 -57.18 -19.13 -31.04
C HIS A 406 -57.13 -17.62 -31.33
N PRO A 407 -58.28 -16.92 -31.32
CA PRO A 407 -58.26 -15.47 -31.20
C PRO A 407 -57.89 -15.17 -29.76
N GLU A 408 -56.59 -15.04 -29.49
CA GLU A 408 -56.11 -14.50 -28.23
C GLU A 408 -56.56 -13.04 -28.20
N LYS A 409 -57.67 -12.82 -27.50
CA LYS A 409 -58.24 -11.52 -27.22
C LYS A 409 -57.13 -10.64 -26.64
N ALA A 410 -56.62 -9.73 -27.47
CA ALA A 410 -55.96 -8.54 -27.00
C ALA A 410 -57.01 -7.68 -26.28
N GLU A 411 -57.37 -8.08 -25.05
CA GLU A 411 -57.90 -7.19 -24.02
C GLU A 411 -56.74 -6.26 -23.63
N ALA A 412 -56.39 -5.37 -24.57
CA ALA A 412 -55.67 -4.17 -24.24
C ALA A 412 -56.64 -3.33 -23.42
N ASP A 413 -56.58 -3.50 -22.09
CA ASP A 413 -57.23 -2.59 -21.16
C ASP A 413 -56.91 -1.17 -21.62
N PRO A 414 -57.90 -0.37 -22.06
CA PRO A 414 -57.67 1.00 -22.43
C PRO A 414 -57.42 1.75 -21.12
N VAL A 415 -56.19 1.71 -20.62
CA VAL A 415 -55.73 2.63 -19.59
C VAL A 415 -56.03 4.01 -20.14
N SER A 416 -57.03 4.66 -19.54
CA SER A 416 -57.54 5.94 -19.99
C SER A 416 -56.38 6.89 -20.21
N LEU A 417 -56.35 7.57 -21.36
CA LEU A 417 -55.29 8.51 -21.72
C LEU A 417 -55.06 9.57 -20.62
N GLN A 418 -56.10 9.87 -19.83
CA GLN A 418 -56.02 10.71 -18.63
C GLN A 418 -55.16 10.11 -17.51
N GLU A 419 -55.24 8.81 -17.27
CA GLU A 419 -54.42 8.13 -16.25
C GLU A 419 -52.94 8.10 -16.66
N LYS A 420 -52.66 7.93 -17.96
CA LYS A 420 -51.30 8.02 -18.49
C LYS A 420 -50.69 9.42 -18.33
N ILE A 421 -51.49 10.47 -18.54
CA ILE A 421 -51.07 11.86 -18.29
C ILE A 421 -50.81 12.09 -16.80
N ARG A 422 -51.69 11.60 -15.92
CA ARG A 422 -51.51 11.72 -14.47
C ARG A 422 -50.23 11.03 -13.99
N ARG A 423 -49.96 9.80 -14.44
CA ARG A 423 -48.73 9.08 -14.09
C ARG A 423 -47.47 9.79 -14.60
N MET A 424 -47.52 10.41 -15.78
CA MET A 424 -46.40 11.18 -16.31
C MET A 424 -46.13 12.46 -15.49
N GLN A 425 -47.18 13.15 -15.04
CA GLN A 425 -47.04 14.31 -14.17
C GLN A 425 -46.49 13.94 -12.78
N GLU A 426 -46.96 12.84 -12.18
CA GLU A 426 -46.46 12.32 -10.90
C GLU A 426 -44.99 11.91 -11.00
N LEU A 427 -44.57 11.25 -12.09
CA LEU A 427 -43.17 10.86 -12.31
C LEU A 427 -42.27 12.08 -12.50
N ASN A 428 -42.72 13.09 -13.26
CA ASN A 428 -41.97 14.33 -13.47
C ASN A 428 -41.85 15.14 -12.15
N GLN A 429 -42.90 15.18 -11.33
CA GLN A 429 -42.83 15.79 -9.99
C GLN A 429 -41.86 15.03 -9.06
N HIS A 430 -41.88 13.68 -9.10
CA HIS A 430 -40.96 12.87 -8.32
C HIS A 430 -39.50 13.10 -8.76
N GLU A 431 -39.23 13.14 -10.07
CA GLU A 431 -37.91 13.42 -10.62
C GLU A 431 -37.42 14.84 -10.28
N ALA A 432 -38.29 15.85 -10.40
CA ALA A 432 -37.99 17.21 -9.97
C ALA A 432 -37.68 17.30 -8.47
N SER A 433 -38.39 16.56 -7.63
CA SER A 433 -38.12 16.52 -6.18
C SER A 433 -36.81 15.79 -5.85
N ALA A 434 -36.50 14.72 -6.57
CA ALA A 434 -35.26 13.94 -6.39
C ALA A 434 -34.03 14.74 -6.83
N THR A 435 -34.12 15.43 -7.96
CA THR A 435 -33.05 16.32 -8.45
C THR A 435 -32.84 17.52 -7.53
N ALA A 436 -33.91 18.13 -7.02
CA ALA A 436 -33.81 19.21 -6.02
C ALA A 436 -33.13 18.72 -4.73
N ARG A 437 -33.46 17.51 -4.26
CA ARG A 437 -32.82 16.90 -3.10
C ARG A 437 -31.33 16.61 -3.32
N LYS A 438 -30.96 16.04 -4.48
CA LYS A 438 -29.55 15.78 -4.82
C LYS A 438 -28.73 17.07 -4.87
N LYS A 439 -29.31 18.15 -5.41
CA LYS A 439 -28.66 19.47 -5.48
C LYS A 439 -28.48 20.11 -4.10
N GLU A 440 -29.47 19.96 -3.21
CA GLU A 440 -29.36 20.43 -1.82
C GLU A 440 -28.30 19.66 -1.04
N GLU A 441 -28.26 18.34 -1.20
CA GLU A 441 -27.26 17.46 -0.57
C GLU A 441 -25.84 17.78 -1.07
N GLU A 442 -25.67 18.03 -2.38
CA GLU A 442 -24.38 18.46 -2.95
C GLU A 442 -23.95 19.83 -2.39
N ARG A 443 -24.88 20.77 -2.20
CA ARG A 443 -24.57 22.07 -1.59
C ARG A 443 -24.13 21.90 -0.14
N GLN A 444 -24.81 21.06 0.62
CA GLN A 444 -24.46 20.76 2.01
C GLN A 444 -23.09 20.06 2.11
N ARG A 445 -22.77 19.14 1.19
CA ARG A 445 -21.46 18.48 1.12
C ARG A 445 -20.34 19.49 0.86
N LYS A 446 -20.52 20.40 -0.10
CA LYS A 446 -19.53 21.45 -0.39
C LYS A 446 -19.35 22.43 0.77
N GLU A 447 -20.43 22.80 1.45
CA GLU A 447 -20.36 23.67 2.63
C GLU A 447 -19.64 22.98 3.80
N ALA A 448 -19.93 21.69 4.03
CA ALA A 448 -19.25 20.89 5.05
C ALA A 448 -17.75 20.74 4.76
N GLU A 449 -17.38 20.46 3.50
CA GLU A 449 -15.99 20.36 3.06
C GLU A 449 -15.22 21.67 3.25
N LEU A 450 -15.84 22.82 2.93
CA LEU A 450 -15.24 24.12 3.15
C LEU A 450 -15.02 24.41 4.65
N LEU A 451 -16.00 24.08 5.49
CA LEU A 451 -15.90 24.26 6.94
C LEU A 451 -14.83 23.34 7.54
N GLU A 452 -14.73 22.10 7.08
CA GLU A 452 -13.70 21.17 7.51
C GLU A 452 -12.30 21.66 7.10
N ARG A 453 -12.15 22.15 5.86
CA ARG A 453 -10.90 22.75 5.39
C ARG A 453 -10.50 23.97 6.22
N GLN A 454 -11.46 24.82 6.61
CA GLN A 454 -11.19 25.95 7.51
C GLN A 454 -10.74 25.47 8.89
N ARG A 455 -11.41 24.48 9.49
CA ARG A 455 -10.98 23.91 10.78
C ARG A 455 -9.59 23.29 10.72
N ALA A 456 -9.26 22.60 9.63
CA ALA A 456 -7.93 22.05 9.43
C ALA A 456 -6.86 23.16 9.33
N GLN A 457 -7.16 24.24 8.58
CA GLN A 457 -6.30 25.42 8.52
C GLN A 457 -6.12 26.06 9.91
N GLU A 458 -7.20 26.30 10.65
CA GLU A 458 -7.16 26.86 11.99
C GLU A 458 -6.37 25.97 12.96
N ALA A 459 -6.50 24.65 12.86
CA ALA A 459 -5.75 23.71 13.69
C ALA A 459 -4.25 23.79 13.42
N VAL A 460 -3.83 23.88 12.15
CA VAL A 460 -2.42 24.07 11.77
C VAL A 460 -1.90 25.42 12.30
N TYR A 461 -2.68 26.49 12.14
CA TYR A 461 -2.33 27.81 12.69
C TYR A 461 -2.25 27.80 14.22
N ALA A 462 -3.18 27.13 14.90
CA ALA A 462 -3.18 27.00 16.35
C ALA A 462 -1.98 26.20 16.85
N ARG A 463 -1.61 25.11 16.16
CA ARG A 463 -0.40 24.32 16.47
C ARG A 463 0.86 25.16 16.33
N ARG A 464 0.99 25.89 15.22
CA ARG A 464 2.11 26.81 14.96
C ARG A 464 2.19 27.93 16.00
N ARG A 465 1.03 28.48 16.38
CA ARG A 465 0.93 29.48 17.45
C ARG A 465 1.34 28.91 18.80
N SER A 466 0.91 27.69 19.13
CA SER A 466 1.28 27.02 20.39
C SER A 466 2.79 26.75 20.49
N LEU A 467 3.48 26.51 19.37
CA LEU A 467 4.94 26.37 19.35
C LEU A 467 5.64 27.71 19.61
N ARG A 468 5.12 28.80 19.04
CA ARG A 468 5.62 30.16 19.31
C ARG A 468 5.36 30.61 20.75
N GLU A 469 4.19 30.26 21.27
CA GLU A 469 3.75 30.61 22.61
C GLU A 469 4.18 29.58 23.67
N HIS A 470 5.07 28.63 23.32
CA HIS A 470 5.44 27.55 24.23
C HIS A 470 5.96 28.13 25.57
N PRO A 471 5.24 27.91 26.70
CA PRO A 471 5.43 28.70 27.91
C PRO A 471 6.82 28.60 28.52
N SER A 472 7.50 27.48 28.29
CA SER A 472 8.82 27.17 28.85
C SER A 472 9.93 28.07 28.31
N TRP A 473 9.78 28.59 27.08
CA TRP A 473 10.81 29.35 26.38
C TRP A 473 10.52 30.86 26.38
N ALA A 474 9.25 31.24 26.50
CA ALA A 474 8.83 32.64 26.51
C ALA A 474 9.18 33.39 27.82
N ARG A 475 9.38 32.67 28.94
CA ARG A 475 9.58 33.29 30.26
C ARG A 475 10.89 32.85 30.91
N GLY A 476 11.67 33.79 31.46
CA GLY A 476 12.90 33.54 32.21
C GLY A 476 14.19 33.69 31.38
N PRO A 477 15.36 33.47 32.01
CA PRO A 477 16.66 33.63 31.34
C PRO A 477 16.82 32.62 30.18
N TRP A 478 17.45 33.06 29.09
CA TRP A 478 17.73 32.19 27.94
C TRP A 478 19.02 31.41 28.20
N THR A 479 18.88 30.15 28.63
CA THR A 479 20.00 29.26 28.95
C THR A 479 20.24 28.27 27.81
N PHE A 480 21.43 27.65 27.78
CA PHE A 480 21.72 26.61 26.79
C PHE A 480 20.74 25.43 26.83
N ALA A 481 20.33 24.99 28.03
CA ALA A 481 19.32 23.94 28.17
C ALA A 481 18.00 24.30 27.45
N ARG A 482 17.58 25.57 27.49
CA ARG A 482 16.39 26.05 26.78
C ARG A 482 16.61 26.17 25.27
N ALA A 483 17.79 26.59 24.84
CA ALA A 483 18.14 26.60 23.41
C ALA A 483 18.16 25.17 22.84
N LEU A 484 18.64 24.19 23.60
CA LEU A 484 18.63 22.79 23.19
C LEU A 484 17.22 22.19 23.15
N ASP A 485 16.38 22.50 24.14
CA ASP A 485 14.97 22.11 24.17
C ASP A 485 14.20 22.75 23.00
N TYR A 486 14.44 24.04 22.75
CA TYR A 486 13.96 24.77 21.57
C TYR A 486 14.27 24.02 20.28
N TYR A 487 15.55 23.77 20.07
CA TYR A 487 16.04 23.11 18.88
C TYR A 487 15.38 21.74 18.69
N ARG A 488 15.21 20.94 19.77
CA ARG A 488 14.58 19.61 19.68
C ARG A 488 13.11 19.68 19.24
N VAL A 489 12.31 20.49 19.93
CA VAL A 489 10.87 20.60 19.66
C VAL A 489 10.60 21.25 18.29
N VAL A 490 11.35 22.29 17.91
CA VAL A 490 11.21 22.88 16.57
C VAL A 490 11.67 21.91 15.50
N THR A 491 12.70 21.09 15.77
CA THR A 491 13.11 20.05 14.82
C THR A 491 12.02 19.00 14.61
N GLU A 492 11.38 18.54 15.68
CA GLU A 492 10.29 17.57 15.59
C GLU A 492 9.10 18.14 14.81
N TYR A 493 8.71 19.38 15.11
CA TYR A 493 7.70 20.09 14.33
C TYR A 493 8.11 20.18 12.86
N PHE A 494 9.31 20.68 12.58
CA PHE A 494 9.85 20.83 11.23
C PHE A 494 9.88 19.52 10.47
N GLU A 495 10.19 18.38 11.11
CA GLU A 495 10.17 17.05 10.49
C GLU A 495 8.75 16.51 10.25
N SER A 496 7.81 16.79 11.16
CA SER A 496 6.42 16.32 11.06
C SER A 496 5.57 17.12 10.07
N GLU A 497 5.87 18.42 9.92
CA GLU A 497 5.01 19.36 9.20
C GLU A 497 5.22 19.30 7.68
N LYS A 498 4.13 19.52 6.93
CA LYS A 498 4.14 19.59 5.46
C LYS A 498 3.99 21.04 5.03
N PHE A 499 5.11 21.65 4.65
CA PHE A 499 5.11 23.00 4.12
C PHE A 499 4.61 23.00 2.66
N THR A 500 3.62 23.84 2.37
CA THR A 500 3.04 24.04 1.03
C THR A 500 3.03 25.54 0.72
N PRO A 501 2.79 25.96 -0.54
CA PRO A 501 2.64 27.39 -0.86
C PRO A 501 1.52 28.09 -0.06
N GLU A 502 0.47 27.35 0.32
CA GLU A 502 -0.62 27.84 1.17
C GLU A 502 -0.20 27.98 2.64
N PHE A 503 0.79 27.19 3.07
CA PHE A 503 1.38 27.21 4.40
C PHE A 503 2.89 27.42 4.31
N PRO A 504 3.33 28.64 3.97
CA PRO A 504 4.71 28.88 3.65
C PRO A 504 5.63 28.65 4.85
N LEU A 505 6.78 28.03 4.56
CA LEU A 505 7.89 27.85 5.49
C LEU A 505 8.44 29.23 5.85
N SER A 506 8.27 29.65 7.10
CA SER A 506 8.89 30.88 7.61
C SER A 506 10.26 30.60 8.19
N PHE A 507 11.05 31.66 8.34
CA PHE A 507 12.35 31.61 8.99
C PHE A 507 12.31 30.97 10.39
N GLU A 508 11.26 31.22 11.17
CA GLU A 508 11.14 30.72 12.54
C GLU A 508 10.81 29.22 12.64
N ASP A 509 10.24 28.62 11.58
CA ASP A 509 9.89 27.20 11.58
C ASP A 509 11.11 26.30 11.37
N ILE A 510 12.25 26.87 10.98
CA ILE A 510 13.49 26.14 10.73
C ILE A 510 14.26 26.01 12.07
N PRO A 511 14.69 24.79 12.44
CA PRO A 511 15.42 24.57 13.68
C PRO A 511 16.86 25.07 13.55
N TRP A 512 17.08 26.36 13.76
CA TRP A 512 18.43 26.94 13.76
C TRP A 512 19.19 26.56 15.04
N PRO A 513 20.35 25.88 14.94
CA PRO A 513 21.15 25.48 16.10
C PRO A 513 21.98 26.67 16.60
N VAL A 514 21.34 27.67 17.20
CA VAL A 514 21.98 28.89 17.72
C VAL A 514 21.62 29.13 19.18
N LEU A 515 22.47 29.88 19.89
CA LEU A 515 22.22 30.27 21.29
C LEU A 515 21.32 31.50 21.42
N PHE A 516 20.87 32.09 20.31
CA PHE A 516 19.99 33.25 20.33
C PHE A 516 18.56 32.88 20.72
N ARG A 517 17.83 33.85 21.28
CA ARG A 517 16.44 33.67 21.68
C ARG A 517 15.53 33.72 20.43
N PRO A 518 14.57 32.80 20.28
CA PRO A 518 13.62 32.84 19.18
C PRO A 518 12.91 34.19 19.08
N GLY A 519 12.79 34.71 17.85
CA GLY A 519 12.20 36.02 17.57
C GLY A 519 13.13 37.23 17.79
N THR A 520 14.33 37.05 18.37
CA THR A 520 15.29 38.15 18.53
C THR A 520 16.36 38.20 17.43
N PHE A 521 16.56 37.09 16.71
CA PHE A 521 17.55 36.99 15.64
C PHE A 521 16.89 36.87 14.27
N LYS A 522 17.58 37.37 13.24
CA LYS A 522 17.20 37.33 11.84
C LYS A 522 18.13 36.41 11.06
N SER A 523 17.82 36.21 9.78
CA SER A 523 18.64 35.46 8.81
C SER A 523 20.11 35.90 8.79
N GLY A 524 20.38 37.20 8.86
CA GLY A 524 21.74 37.76 8.88
C GLY A 524 22.54 37.52 10.16
N ASP A 525 21.87 37.17 11.26
CA ASP A 525 22.53 36.86 12.55
C ASP A 525 22.99 35.39 12.62
N ILE A 526 22.62 34.57 11.62
CA ILE A 526 23.07 33.18 11.52
C ILE A 526 24.40 33.14 10.79
N ASP A 527 25.48 33.27 11.54
CA ASP A 527 26.84 33.07 11.08
C ASP A 527 27.43 31.71 11.54
N ASN A 528 28.62 31.37 11.04
CA ASN A 528 29.31 30.14 11.43
C ASN A 528 29.59 30.11 12.94
N GLN A 529 29.94 31.25 13.52
CA GLN A 529 30.35 31.35 14.93
C GLN A 529 29.18 31.05 15.88
N ALA A 530 27.97 31.55 15.60
CA ALA A 530 26.78 31.30 16.39
C ALA A 530 26.39 29.81 16.41
N VAL A 531 26.54 29.15 15.26
CA VAL A 531 26.28 27.71 15.09
C VAL A 531 27.34 26.88 15.83
N GLU A 532 28.62 27.21 15.63
CA GLU A 532 29.72 26.54 16.32
C GLU A 532 29.63 26.72 17.84
N ALA A 533 29.24 27.90 18.33
CA ALA A 533 29.06 28.15 19.76
C ALA A 533 27.97 27.27 20.38
N PHE A 534 26.85 27.04 19.66
CA PHE A 534 25.80 26.12 20.10
C PHE A 534 26.33 24.69 20.21
N PHE A 535 27.00 24.20 19.18
CA PHE A 535 27.52 22.82 19.20
C PHE A 535 28.70 22.65 20.15
N ALA A 536 29.56 23.64 20.34
CA ALA A 536 30.63 23.61 21.34
C ALA A 536 30.06 23.44 22.75
N LYS A 537 29.01 24.20 23.10
CA LYS A 537 28.29 24.04 24.38
C LYS A 537 27.63 22.67 24.51
N PHE A 538 27.06 22.14 23.43
CA PHE A 538 26.50 20.80 23.41
C PHE A 538 27.55 19.71 23.63
N VAL A 539 28.72 19.81 23.00
CA VAL A 539 29.81 18.85 23.19
C VAL A 539 30.35 18.88 24.61
N ASP A 540 30.45 20.07 25.21
CA ASP A 540 30.88 20.25 26.60
C ASP A 540 29.89 19.60 27.59
N GLU A 541 28.59 19.85 27.44
CA GLU A 541 27.56 19.28 28.33
C GLU A 541 27.39 17.77 28.17
N TYR A 542 27.61 17.23 26.97
CA TYR A 542 27.51 15.80 26.67
C TYR A 542 28.88 15.14 26.49
N ARG A 543 29.92 15.66 27.15
CA ARG A 543 31.29 15.16 27.06
C ARG A 543 31.37 13.67 27.38
N ASP A 544 30.68 13.25 28.43
CA ASP A 544 30.67 11.87 28.96
C ASP A 544 29.76 10.91 28.17
N GLN A 545 29.04 11.39 27.14
CA GLN A 545 28.05 10.60 26.40
C GLN A 545 28.36 10.61 24.88
N PRO A 546 29.48 10.00 24.44
CA PRO A 546 29.95 10.07 23.05
C PRO A 546 28.93 9.55 22.03
N SER A 547 28.18 8.48 22.35
CA SER A 547 27.16 7.93 21.45
C SER A 547 26.01 8.91 21.23
N LYS A 548 25.52 9.59 22.27
CA LYS A 548 24.46 10.59 22.14
C LYS A 548 24.94 11.81 21.37
N ARG A 549 26.18 12.26 21.64
CA ARG A 549 26.83 13.35 20.91
C ARG A 549 26.87 13.04 19.41
N ARG A 550 27.41 11.89 19.03
CA ARG A 550 27.52 11.44 17.64
C ARG A 550 26.15 11.38 16.95
N ILE A 551 25.16 10.72 17.57
CA ILE A 551 23.81 10.61 17.00
C ILE A 551 23.18 11.99 16.80
N PHE A 552 23.31 12.89 17.77
CA PHE A 552 22.74 14.23 17.68
C PHE A 552 23.39 15.06 16.57
N LEU A 553 24.72 15.02 16.45
CA LEU A 553 25.45 15.73 15.39
C LEU A 553 25.12 15.19 14.00
N THR A 554 25.15 13.86 13.81
CA THR A 554 24.80 13.24 12.52
C THR A 554 23.35 13.57 12.13
N LYS A 555 22.39 13.50 13.06
CA LYS A 555 21.00 13.87 12.78
C LYS A 555 20.87 15.35 12.42
N SER A 556 21.54 16.24 13.16
CA SER A 556 21.51 17.68 12.87
C SER A 556 22.09 18.01 11.50
N GLN A 557 23.22 17.39 11.14
CA GLN A 557 23.83 17.49 9.81
C GLN A 557 22.87 17.04 8.70
N GLN A 558 22.23 15.87 8.86
CA GLN A 558 21.29 15.34 7.87
C GLN A 558 20.03 16.22 7.72
N ARG A 559 19.54 16.80 8.82
CA ARG A 559 18.33 17.62 8.86
C ARG A 559 18.50 18.94 8.15
N ILE A 560 19.65 19.59 8.36
CA ILE A 560 19.97 20.91 7.81
C ILE A 560 20.75 20.78 6.48
N HIS A 561 20.79 19.59 5.90
CA HIS A 561 21.42 19.37 4.60
C HIS A 561 20.60 19.97 3.45
N TYR A 562 21.28 20.54 2.46
CA TYR A 562 20.65 21.14 1.27
C TYR A 562 19.74 20.14 0.53
N ASP A 563 20.24 18.92 0.32
CA ASP A 563 19.45 17.85 -0.34
C ASP A 563 18.21 17.46 0.45
N ARG A 564 18.24 17.58 1.78
CA ARG A 564 17.07 17.30 2.61
C ARG A 564 16.00 18.36 2.42
N PHE A 565 16.39 19.63 2.31
CA PHE A 565 15.47 20.71 1.97
C PHE A 565 14.89 20.55 0.56
N ALA A 566 15.73 20.17 -0.42
CA ALA A 566 15.30 19.95 -1.79
C ALA A 566 14.35 18.75 -1.92
N SER A 567 14.69 17.61 -1.33
CA SER A 567 13.86 16.39 -1.36
C SER A 567 12.50 16.57 -0.68
N ARG A 568 12.44 17.39 0.38
CA ARG A 568 11.19 17.79 1.03
C ARG A 568 10.45 18.93 0.35
N ARG A 569 10.96 19.44 -0.79
CA ARG A 569 10.39 20.55 -1.55
C ARG A 569 10.20 21.84 -0.73
N LEU A 570 11.01 22.03 0.30
CA LEU A 570 10.92 23.19 1.19
C LEU A 570 11.18 24.50 0.44
N TRP A 571 12.02 24.45 -0.61
CA TRP A 571 12.29 25.59 -1.48
C TRP A 571 11.06 26.09 -2.26
N ILE A 572 10.08 25.21 -2.51
CA ILE A 572 8.82 25.57 -3.18
C ILE A 572 7.84 26.19 -2.19
N ALA A 573 7.92 25.78 -0.92
CA ALA A 573 7.09 26.29 0.16
C ALA A 573 7.65 27.57 0.81
N LEU A 574 8.76 28.12 0.32
CA LEU A 574 9.25 29.41 0.81
C LEU A 574 8.26 30.54 0.47
N PRO A 575 8.25 31.63 1.26
CA PRO A 575 7.40 32.78 1.00
C PRO A 575 7.64 33.34 -0.40
N ALA A 576 6.59 33.90 -1.01
CA ALA A 576 6.67 34.53 -2.33
C ALA A 576 7.65 35.71 -2.38
N ASN A 577 8.04 36.25 -1.22
CA ASN A 577 9.09 37.25 -1.09
C ASN A 577 10.46 36.64 -1.42
N LYS A 578 10.99 36.98 -2.60
CA LYS A 578 12.27 36.47 -3.10
C LYS A 578 13.44 36.78 -2.16
N ASN A 579 13.44 37.94 -1.51
CA ASN A 579 14.55 38.34 -0.64
C ASN A 579 14.61 37.45 0.61
N GLU A 580 13.48 37.22 1.27
CA GLU A 580 13.39 36.33 2.44
C GLU A 580 13.76 34.88 2.06
N ALA A 581 13.33 34.44 0.88
CA ALA A 581 13.68 33.12 0.36
C ALA A 581 15.19 32.96 0.09
N GLU A 582 15.84 34.00 -0.44
CA GLU A 582 17.30 34.02 -0.65
C GLU A 582 18.06 34.07 0.67
N GLU A 583 17.60 34.87 1.63
CA GLU A 583 18.17 34.94 2.97
C GLU A 583 18.11 33.60 3.71
N ILE A 584 16.98 32.89 3.64
CA ILE A 584 16.84 31.54 4.23
C ILE A 584 17.81 30.55 3.58
N LYS A 585 18.01 30.63 2.26
CA LYS A 585 18.99 29.77 1.55
C LYS A 585 20.42 30.04 2.00
N VAL A 586 20.79 31.32 2.12
CA VAL A 586 22.12 31.72 2.61
C VAL A 586 22.33 31.20 4.03
N ALA A 587 21.37 31.45 4.94
CA ALA A 587 21.44 30.97 6.31
C ALA A 587 21.55 29.43 6.38
N GLN A 588 20.73 28.69 5.64
CA GLN A 588 20.78 27.23 5.59
C GLN A 588 22.14 26.71 5.12
N ASN A 589 22.71 27.32 4.07
CA ASN A 589 24.02 26.95 3.58
C ASN A 589 25.11 27.24 4.62
N THR A 590 25.07 28.40 5.28
CA THR A 590 25.99 28.75 6.38
C THR A 590 25.92 27.72 7.51
N VAL A 591 24.73 27.38 8.00
CA VAL A 591 24.57 26.36 9.05
C VAL A 591 25.08 25.00 8.60
N SER A 592 24.78 24.59 7.36
CA SER A 592 25.25 23.30 6.84
C SER A 592 26.78 23.24 6.77
N GLN A 593 27.44 24.33 6.36
CA GLN A 593 28.89 24.41 6.29
C GLN A 593 29.52 24.42 7.70
N ALA A 594 28.98 25.21 8.62
CA ALA A 594 29.43 25.26 10.01
C ALA A 594 29.33 23.89 10.70
N ILE A 595 28.22 23.17 10.53
CA ILE A 595 28.04 21.82 11.09
C ILE A 595 29.08 20.85 10.52
N ASN A 596 29.31 20.89 9.20
CA ASN A 596 30.30 20.02 8.55
C ASN A 596 31.71 20.31 9.08
N GLY A 597 32.12 21.58 9.10
CA GLY A 597 33.42 21.99 9.62
C GLY A 597 33.62 21.60 11.09
N PHE A 598 32.59 21.79 11.92
CA PHE A 598 32.61 21.41 13.32
C PHE A 598 32.73 19.88 13.51
N ILE A 599 31.99 19.09 12.74
CA ILE A 599 32.08 17.62 12.78
C ILE A 599 33.46 17.14 12.34
N ASP A 600 34.06 17.74 11.32
CA ASP A 600 35.38 17.36 10.83
C ASP A 600 36.48 17.72 11.84
N ASP A 601 36.39 18.86 12.52
CA ASP A 601 37.27 19.21 13.64
C ASP A 601 37.17 18.20 14.80
N LEU A 602 35.96 17.76 15.17
CA LEU A 602 35.78 16.71 16.18
C LEU A 602 36.37 15.36 15.75
N ARG A 603 36.25 14.99 14.47
CA ARG A 603 36.88 13.78 13.93
C ARG A 603 38.40 13.87 14.00
N ALA A 604 38.98 15.01 13.62
CA ALA A 604 40.42 15.26 13.71
C ALA A 604 40.94 15.16 15.15
N LYS A 605 40.12 15.56 16.14
CA LYS A 605 40.43 15.45 17.57
C LYS A 605 40.15 14.07 18.18
N GLY A 606 39.59 13.12 17.42
CA GLY A 606 39.19 11.81 17.95
C GLY A 606 38.01 11.86 18.93
N LEU A 607 37.15 12.88 18.83
CA LEU A 607 36.00 13.10 19.71
C LEU A 607 34.65 12.66 19.11
N MET A 608 34.65 12.15 17.87
CA MET A 608 33.48 11.57 17.17
C MET A 608 33.52 10.05 17.17
#